data_AF-A0AAV3AMQ0-F1
#
_entry.id   AF-A0AAV3AMQ0-F1
#
_cell.length_a   1.000
_cell.length_b   1.000
_cell.length_c   1.000
_cell.angle_alpha   90.00
_cell.angle_beta   90.00
_cell.angle_gamma   90.00
#
_symmetry.space_group_name_H-M   'P 1'
#
loop_
_entity.id
_entity.type
_entity.pdbx_description
1 polymer ?
#
loop_
_entity_poly.entity_id
_entity_poly.type
_entity_poly.pdbx_seq_one_letter_code
_entity_poly.pdbx_strand_id
1 'polypeptide(L)'
;MLSTVSELINDTLRLYTWSLSIADKRVEKWPLMQSPLPTLAISTLYLLIVWLGPKFMKNREPFQLRYLLIFYNFGMVILNFFIFKELFLGARAAGYSYICQTVDYSDDENEVRVASALWWYYVSKGVEYFDTVFFILRKKFNQISFLHVYHHCTMFTLWWIGIKWVAGGQSFFGAHMNALIHVVMYLYYGLAACGPHLQKYLWWKRYLTILQLFYQPLTASSTFIQTI
;
A
#
# COMPACT_ATOMS: atom_id res chain seq x y z
N MET A 1 -27.94 -26.91 -12.73
CA MET A 1 -26.98 -26.55 -11.65
C MET A 1 -25.54 -26.71 -12.14
N LEU A 2 -25.10 -27.90 -12.58
CA LEU A 2 -23.75 -28.08 -13.16
C LEU A 2 -23.51 -27.31 -14.48
N SER A 3 -24.51 -27.27 -15.37
CA SER A 3 -24.44 -26.49 -16.63
C SER A 3 -24.31 -24.99 -16.37
N THR A 4 -25.14 -24.47 -15.46
CA THR A 4 -25.17 -23.05 -15.05
C THR A 4 -23.86 -22.63 -14.37
N VAL A 5 -23.28 -23.51 -13.55
CA VAL A 5 -21.96 -23.27 -12.92
C VAL A 5 -20.84 -23.31 -13.96
N SER A 6 -20.87 -24.26 -14.90
CA SER A 6 -19.88 -24.33 -15.99
C SER A 6 -19.93 -23.11 -16.92
N GLU A 7 -21.12 -22.60 -17.20
CA GLU A 7 -21.34 -21.42 -18.03
C GLU A 7 -20.82 -20.16 -17.34
N LEU A 8 -21.14 -19.99 -16.05
CA LEU A 8 -20.59 -18.90 -15.22
C LEU A 8 -19.06 -18.95 -15.13
N ILE A 9 -18.48 -20.15 -15.00
CA ILE A 9 -17.01 -20.34 -14.99
C ILE A 9 -16.41 -19.92 -16.33
N ASN A 10 -17.01 -20.33 -17.45
CA ASN A 10 -16.51 -19.99 -18.78
C ASN A 10 -16.61 -18.49 -19.06
N ASP A 11 -17.68 -17.84 -18.65
CA ASP A 11 -17.85 -16.39 -18.79
C ASP A 11 -16.86 -15.62 -17.92
N THR A 12 -16.63 -16.07 -16.68
CA THR A 12 -15.63 -15.47 -15.79
C THR A 12 -14.21 -15.65 -16.35
N LEU A 13 -13.89 -16.83 -16.90
CA LEU A 13 -12.61 -17.08 -17.56
C LEU A 13 -12.43 -16.21 -18.80
N ARG A 14 -13.48 -16.04 -19.62
CA ARG A 14 -13.44 -15.13 -20.78
C ARG A 14 -13.16 -13.70 -20.36
N LEU A 15 -13.89 -13.18 -19.37
CA LEU A 15 -13.66 -11.84 -18.81
C LEU A 15 -12.24 -11.69 -18.26
N TYR A 16 -11.72 -12.71 -17.58
CA TYR A 16 -10.36 -12.71 -17.05
C TYR A 16 -9.29 -12.73 -18.15
N THR A 17 -9.45 -13.57 -19.17
CA THR A 17 -8.52 -13.60 -20.31
C THR A 17 -8.56 -12.31 -21.13
N TRP A 18 -9.74 -11.73 -21.32
CA TRP A 18 -9.89 -10.42 -21.95
C TRP A 18 -9.23 -9.31 -21.12
N SER A 19 -9.43 -9.29 -19.79
CA SER A 19 -8.79 -8.28 -18.94
C SER A 19 -7.26 -8.42 -18.92
N LEU A 20 -6.73 -9.64 -18.98
CA LEU A 20 -5.30 -9.87 -19.15
C LEU A 20 -4.76 -9.37 -20.51
N SER A 21 -5.57 -9.40 -21.57
CA SER A 21 -5.16 -8.92 -22.90
C SER A 21 -4.93 -7.40 -22.96
N ILE A 22 -5.58 -6.64 -22.08
CA ILE A 22 -5.45 -5.19 -21.93
C ILE A 22 -4.54 -4.79 -20.76
N ALA A 23 -3.92 -5.76 -20.08
CA ALA A 23 -3.01 -5.50 -18.97
C ALA A 23 -1.69 -4.89 -19.46
N ASP A 24 -1.04 -4.11 -18.60
CA ASP A 24 0.25 -3.51 -18.89
C ASP A 24 1.34 -4.59 -18.98
N LYS A 25 1.94 -4.72 -20.17
CA LYS A 25 2.96 -5.74 -20.46
C LYS A 25 4.27 -5.49 -19.70
N ARG A 26 4.55 -4.24 -19.31
CA ARG A 26 5.80 -3.85 -18.65
C ARG A 26 5.95 -4.49 -17.27
N VAL A 27 4.82 -4.68 -16.58
CA VAL A 27 4.78 -5.21 -15.21
C VAL A 27 4.51 -6.71 -15.15
N GLU A 28 4.29 -7.38 -16.29
CA GLU A 28 3.83 -8.77 -16.34
C GLU A 28 4.79 -9.74 -15.62
N LYS A 29 6.09 -9.51 -15.78
CA LYS A 29 7.14 -10.36 -15.19
C LYS A 29 7.49 -9.97 -13.75
N TRP A 30 6.89 -8.92 -13.21
CA TRP A 30 7.22 -8.46 -11.87
C TRP A 30 6.60 -9.36 -10.80
N PRO A 31 7.24 -9.48 -9.62
CA PRO A 31 6.71 -10.33 -8.56
C PRO A 31 5.30 -9.88 -8.15
N LEU A 32 4.44 -10.86 -7.87
CA LEU A 32 3.01 -10.70 -7.52
C LEU A 32 2.11 -10.14 -8.64
N MET A 33 2.62 -9.84 -9.84
CA MET A 33 1.81 -9.30 -10.96
C MET A 33 1.30 -10.38 -11.93
N GLN A 34 1.76 -11.63 -11.81
CA GLN A 34 1.36 -12.73 -12.71
C GLN A 34 -0.10 -13.14 -12.53
N SER A 35 -0.60 -13.12 -11.29
CA SER A 35 -1.98 -13.50 -10.98
C SER A 35 -2.51 -12.72 -9.78
N PRO A 36 -3.84 -12.56 -9.65
CA PRO A 36 -4.46 -11.95 -8.46
C PRO A 36 -4.38 -12.86 -7.21
N LEU A 37 -4.17 -14.17 -7.41
CA LEU A 37 -4.26 -15.17 -6.35
C LEU A 37 -3.29 -14.91 -5.18
N PRO A 38 -1.99 -14.58 -5.40
CA PRO A 38 -1.07 -14.26 -4.31
C PRO A 38 -1.53 -13.04 -3.49
N THR A 39 -1.97 -11.97 -4.15
CA THR A 39 -2.48 -10.77 -3.48
C THR A 39 -3.70 -11.08 -2.62
N LEU A 40 -4.65 -11.83 -3.19
CA LEU A 40 -5.84 -12.26 -2.46
C LEU A 40 -5.49 -13.19 -1.29
N ALA A 41 -4.58 -14.14 -1.49
CA ALA A 41 -4.12 -15.04 -0.43
C ALA A 41 -3.47 -14.27 0.73
N ILE A 42 -2.63 -13.27 0.44
CA ILE A 42 -2.02 -12.41 1.45
C ILE A 42 -3.08 -11.58 2.19
N SER A 43 -4.04 -10.98 1.47
CA SER A 43 -5.16 -10.24 2.08
C SER A 43 -6.05 -11.13 2.94
N THR A 44 -6.36 -12.35 2.50
CA THR A 44 -7.13 -13.31 3.30
C THR A 44 -6.36 -13.73 4.53
N LEU A 45 -5.06 -14.02 4.41
CA LEU A 45 -4.19 -14.34 5.55
C LEU A 45 -4.16 -13.18 6.56
N TYR A 46 -4.06 -11.94 6.09
CA TYR A 46 -4.13 -10.75 6.94
C TYR A 46 -5.44 -10.69 7.72
N LEU A 47 -6.58 -10.87 7.07
CA LEU A 47 -7.89 -10.88 7.74
C LEU A 47 -8.01 -12.02 8.76
N LEU A 48 -7.47 -13.20 8.43
CA LEU A 48 -7.40 -14.33 9.37
C LEU A 48 -6.55 -13.99 10.59
N ILE A 49 -5.40 -13.33 10.42
CA ILE A 49 -4.55 -12.88 11.53
C ILE A 49 -5.28 -11.83 12.38
N VAL A 50 -6.00 -10.89 11.77
CA VAL A 50 -6.79 -9.88 12.50
C VAL A 50 -7.92 -10.54 13.30
N TRP A 51 -8.53 -11.61 12.80
CA TRP A 51 -9.60 -12.32 13.48
C TRP A 51 -9.10 -13.31 14.56
N LEU A 52 -8.04 -14.07 14.28
CA LEU A 52 -7.47 -15.08 15.19
C LEU A 52 -6.49 -14.47 16.21
N GLY A 53 -5.77 -13.43 15.83
CA GLY A 53 -4.72 -12.79 16.63
C GLY A 53 -5.19 -12.33 18.00
N PRO A 54 -6.32 -11.59 18.13
CA PRO A 54 -6.86 -11.19 19.43
C PRO A 54 -7.26 -12.39 20.30
N LYS A 55 -7.79 -13.47 19.70
CA LYS A 55 -8.15 -14.70 20.42
C LYS A 55 -6.90 -15.41 20.95
N PHE A 56 -5.86 -15.49 20.14
CA PHE A 56 -4.58 -16.08 20.51
C PHE A 56 -3.87 -15.30 21.62
N MET A 57 -3.94 -13.96 21.57
CA MET A 57 -3.31 -13.09 22.55
C MET A 57 -4.11 -12.96 23.85
N LYS A 58 -5.36 -13.42 23.93
CA LYS A 58 -6.23 -13.27 25.12
C LYS A 58 -5.52 -13.70 26.41
N ASN A 59 -4.91 -14.89 26.38
CA ASN A 59 -4.27 -15.52 27.55
C ASN A 59 -2.75 -15.30 27.63
N ARG A 60 -2.16 -14.43 26.79
CA ARG A 60 -0.71 -14.18 26.74
C ARG A 60 -0.38 -12.76 27.17
N GLU A 61 0.80 -12.54 27.71
CA GLU A 61 1.28 -11.18 27.98
C GLU A 61 1.67 -10.44 26.69
N PRO A 62 1.62 -9.10 26.64
CA PRO A 62 2.01 -8.34 25.46
C PRO A 62 3.51 -8.48 25.20
N PHE A 63 3.89 -8.77 23.95
CA PHE A 63 5.30 -8.94 23.59
C PHE A 63 6.07 -7.61 23.60
N GLN A 64 7.29 -7.63 24.13
CA GLN A 64 8.20 -6.47 24.10
C GLN A 64 9.03 -6.44 22.82
N LEU A 65 8.42 -5.99 21.73
CA LEU A 65 9.02 -5.96 20.39
C LEU A 65 9.74 -4.63 20.07
N ARG A 66 10.33 -3.97 21.07
CA ARG A 66 10.84 -2.59 20.92
C ARG A 66 11.90 -2.48 19.82
N TYR A 67 12.93 -3.32 19.84
CA TYR A 67 13.99 -3.30 18.83
C TYR A 67 13.47 -3.65 17.43
N LEU A 68 12.61 -4.68 17.35
CA LEU A 68 11.99 -5.07 16.08
C LEU A 68 11.18 -3.92 15.47
N LEU A 69 10.40 -3.20 16.29
CA LEU A 69 9.66 -2.02 15.85
C LEU A 69 10.59 -0.89 15.41
N ILE A 70 11.71 -0.67 16.09
CA ILE A 70 12.69 0.35 15.68
C ILE A 70 13.21 0.02 14.27
N PHE A 71 13.72 -1.19 14.06
CA PHE A 71 14.24 -1.62 12.74
C PHE A 71 13.17 -1.58 11.66
N TYR A 72 11.97 -2.06 11.98
CA TYR A 72 10.85 -2.04 11.05
C TYR A 72 10.47 -0.61 10.64
N ASN A 73 10.28 0.30 11.61
CA ASN A 73 9.90 1.68 11.31
C ASN A 73 10.99 2.40 10.50
N PHE A 74 12.27 2.22 10.82
CA PHE A 74 13.36 2.79 10.03
C PHE A 74 13.46 2.16 8.63
N GLY A 75 13.23 0.86 8.50
CA GLY A 75 13.13 0.20 7.19
C GLY A 75 12.00 0.78 6.35
N MET A 76 10.83 1.03 6.95
CA MET A 76 9.70 1.69 6.28
C MET A 76 10.00 3.13 5.88
N VAL A 77 10.75 3.89 6.69
CA VAL A 77 11.24 5.22 6.30
C VAL A 77 12.11 5.13 5.04
N ILE A 78 13.07 4.22 5.01
CA ILE A 78 13.97 4.05 3.87
C ILE A 78 13.19 3.65 2.62
N LEU A 79 12.27 2.67 2.75
CA LEU A 79 11.44 2.20 1.65
C LEU A 79 10.56 3.31 1.07
N ASN A 80 9.83 4.05 1.91
CA ASN A 80 8.97 5.14 1.45
C ASN A 80 9.78 6.32 0.89
N PHE A 81 10.96 6.60 1.43
CA PHE A 81 11.84 7.63 0.90
C PHE A 81 12.40 7.24 -0.47
N PHE A 82 12.75 5.97 -0.67
CA PHE A 82 13.15 5.43 -1.96
C PHE A 82 12.03 5.59 -3.00
N ILE A 83 10.80 5.17 -2.66
CA ILE A 83 9.63 5.34 -3.54
C ILE A 83 9.40 6.82 -3.88
N PHE A 84 9.44 7.69 -2.87
CA PHE A 84 9.27 9.13 -3.06
C PHE A 84 10.31 9.69 -4.03
N LYS A 85 11.59 9.35 -3.83
CA LYS A 85 12.69 9.78 -4.69
C LYS A 85 12.53 9.28 -6.12
N GLU A 86 12.22 8.00 -6.30
CA GLU A 86 12.06 7.39 -7.62
C GLU A 86 10.87 7.99 -8.39
N LEU A 87 9.74 8.22 -7.71
CA LEU A 87 8.60 8.92 -8.30
C LEU A 87 8.94 10.37 -8.66
N PHE A 88 9.68 11.09 -7.81
CA PHE A 88 10.08 12.47 -8.09
C PHE A 88 11.00 12.56 -9.31
N LEU A 89 12.05 11.73 -9.34
CA LEU A 89 13.02 11.74 -10.43
C LEU A 89 12.41 11.21 -11.73
N GLY A 90 11.63 10.12 -11.66
CA GLY A 90 10.93 9.54 -12.80
C GLY A 90 9.92 10.51 -13.41
N ALA A 91 9.02 11.09 -12.59
CA ALA A 91 8.03 12.04 -13.07
C ALA A 91 8.66 13.32 -13.65
N ARG A 92 9.77 13.81 -13.06
CA ARG A 92 10.48 14.99 -13.58
C ARG A 92 11.19 14.70 -14.89
N ALA A 93 11.80 13.52 -15.03
CA ALA A 93 12.48 13.11 -16.26
C ALA A 93 11.49 12.85 -17.39
N ALA A 94 10.33 12.27 -17.09
CA ALA A 94 9.23 12.05 -18.02
C ALA A 94 8.41 13.32 -18.35
N GLY A 95 8.68 14.46 -17.69
CA GLY A 95 7.97 15.72 -17.93
C GLY A 95 6.49 15.71 -17.50
N TYR A 96 6.15 14.95 -16.45
CA TYR A 96 4.78 14.79 -15.99
C TYR A 96 4.14 16.11 -15.52
N SER A 97 2.89 16.32 -15.91
CA SER A 97 2.05 17.36 -15.34
C SER A 97 1.41 16.89 -14.04
N TYR A 98 1.32 17.77 -13.04
CA TYR A 98 0.63 17.46 -11.77
C TYR A 98 -0.90 17.42 -11.91
N ILE A 99 -1.42 17.78 -13.08
CA ILE A 99 -2.84 17.86 -13.39
C ILE A 99 -3.09 17.05 -14.66
N CYS A 100 -3.97 16.05 -14.57
CA CYS A 100 -4.45 15.26 -15.71
C CYS A 100 -3.32 14.59 -16.52
N GLN A 101 -2.48 13.81 -15.86
CA GLN A 101 -1.44 13.03 -16.53
C GLN A 101 -2.01 11.69 -17.06
N THR A 102 -1.91 11.49 -18.37
CA THR A 102 -2.23 10.21 -19.01
C THR A 102 -1.13 9.18 -18.77
N VAL A 103 -1.50 7.90 -18.79
CA VAL A 103 -0.51 6.80 -18.76
C VAL A 103 0.11 6.65 -20.14
N ASP A 104 1.44 6.73 -20.21
CA ASP A 104 2.17 6.22 -21.37
C ASP A 104 2.52 4.75 -21.11
N TYR A 105 2.22 3.90 -22.09
CA TYR A 105 2.50 2.47 -22.09
C TYR A 105 3.78 2.11 -22.87
N SER A 106 4.55 3.12 -23.28
CA SER A 106 5.85 2.93 -23.91
C SER A 106 6.86 2.27 -22.97
N ASP A 107 7.86 1.61 -23.57
CA ASP A 107 9.02 1.02 -22.87
C ASP A 107 10.12 2.07 -22.62
N ASP A 108 9.79 3.36 -22.56
CA ASP A 108 10.74 4.42 -22.17
C ASP A 108 11.28 4.12 -20.76
N GLU A 109 12.59 4.25 -20.58
CA GLU A 109 13.28 4.04 -19.31
C GLU A 109 12.66 4.87 -18.17
N ASN A 110 12.16 6.08 -18.46
CA ASN A 110 11.55 6.96 -17.46
C ASN A 110 10.14 6.50 -17.06
N GLU A 111 9.34 6.03 -18.01
CA GLU A 111 8.00 5.49 -17.75
C GLU A 111 8.08 4.17 -16.98
N VAL A 112 9.00 3.29 -17.37
CA VAL A 112 9.27 2.02 -16.67
C VAL A 112 9.78 2.30 -15.25
N ARG A 113 10.56 3.36 -15.06
CA ARG A 113 11.01 3.79 -13.72
C ARG A 113 9.85 4.26 -12.84
N VAL A 114 8.91 5.03 -13.38
CA VAL A 114 7.69 5.43 -12.65
C VAL A 114 6.84 4.21 -12.32
N ALA A 115 6.62 3.31 -13.27
CA ALA A 115 5.90 2.06 -13.05
C ALA A 115 6.56 1.21 -11.95
N SER A 116 7.90 1.12 -11.94
CA SER A 116 8.68 0.39 -10.94
C SER A 116 8.52 1.00 -9.56
N ALA A 117 8.54 2.33 -9.45
CA ALA A 117 8.30 3.03 -8.20
C ALA A 117 6.87 2.82 -7.67
N LEU A 118 5.86 2.78 -8.56
CA LEU A 118 4.48 2.42 -8.20
C LEU A 118 4.37 0.96 -7.74
N TRP A 119 5.11 0.04 -8.35
CA TRP A 119 5.17 -1.34 -7.89
C TRP A 119 5.79 -1.47 -6.51
N TRP A 120 6.88 -0.76 -6.23
CA TRP A 120 7.45 -0.68 -4.88
C TRP A 120 6.47 -0.08 -3.87
N TYR A 121 5.65 0.88 -4.29
CA TYR A 121 4.57 1.41 -3.46
C TYR A 121 3.49 0.36 -3.14
N TYR A 122 3.11 -0.50 -4.09
CA TYR A 122 2.23 -1.63 -3.79
C TYR A 122 2.85 -2.62 -2.81
N VAL A 123 4.13 -2.96 -3.00
CA VAL A 123 4.86 -3.83 -2.07
C VAL A 123 4.89 -3.21 -0.68
N SER A 124 5.09 -1.90 -0.57
CA SER A 124 5.06 -1.21 0.73
C SER A 124 3.72 -1.41 1.43
N LYS A 125 2.57 -1.33 0.73
CA LYS A 125 1.24 -1.62 1.31
C LYS A 125 1.09 -3.04 1.84
N GLY A 126 1.74 -4.02 1.20
CA GLY A 126 1.83 -5.38 1.74
C GLY A 126 2.65 -5.44 3.03
N VAL A 127 3.76 -4.70 3.11
CA VAL A 127 4.59 -4.62 4.33
C VAL A 127 3.85 -3.90 5.46
N GLU A 128 3.01 -2.91 5.16
CA GLU A 128 2.19 -2.20 6.16
C GLU A 128 1.22 -3.12 6.93
N TYR A 129 0.90 -4.32 6.40
CA TYR A 129 0.12 -5.32 7.15
C TYR A 129 0.78 -5.73 8.47
N PHE A 130 2.11 -5.68 8.54
CA PHE A 130 2.83 -5.98 9.77
C PHE A 130 2.55 -4.96 10.89
N ASP A 131 2.10 -3.74 10.59
CA ASP A 131 1.68 -2.76 11.61
C ASP A 131 0.55 -3.33 12.47
N THR A 132 -0.47 -3.89 11.82
CA THR A 132 -1.60 -4.51 12.51
C THR A 132 -1.16 -5.74 13.30
N VAL A 133 -0.24 -6.55 12.75
CA VAL A 133 0.34 -7.70 13.47
C VAL A 133 1.05 -7.22 14.75
N PHE A 134 1.85 -6.16 14.69
CA PHE A 134 2.50 -5.60 15.87
C PHE A 134 1.51 -5.03 16.88
N PHE A 135 0.43 -4.40 16.44
CA PHE A 135 -0.63 -3.93 17.35
C PHE A 135 -1.31 -5.09 18.09
N ILE A 136 -1.58 -6.19 17.40
CA ILE A 136 -2.15 -7.42 18.01
C ILE A 136 -1.19 -8.00 19.04
N LEU A 137 0.08 -8.20 18.66
CA LEU A 137 1.10 -8.79 19.54
C LEU A 137 1.39 -7.94 20.78
N ARG A 138 1.17 -6.62 20.70
CA ARG A 138 1.30 -5.68 21.82
C ARG A 138 0.00 -5.44 22.60
N LYS A 139 -1.09 -6.14 22.25
CA LYS A 139 -2.43 -5.93 22.82
C LYS A 139 -2.93 -4.49 22.71
N LYS A 140 -2.56 -3.77 21.66
CA LYS A 140 -3.00 -2.40 21.37
C LYS A 140 -4.23 -2.37 20.46
N PHE A 141 -5.26 -3.12 20.84
CA PHE A 141 -6.49 -3.28 20.04
C PHE A 141 -7.23 -1.96 19.78
N ASN A 142 -7.06 -0.95 20.65
CA ASN A 142 -7.63 0.39 20.44
C ASN A 142 -7.11 1.09 19.18
N GLN A 143 -5.97 0.64 18.62
CA GLN A 143 -5.42 1.17 17.37
C GLN A 143 -5.98 0.44 16.13
N ILE A 144 -6.59 -0.73 16.30
CA ILE A 144 -7.14 -1.55 15.22
C ILE A 144 -8.63 -1.23 15.11
N SER A 145 -8.94 -0.12 14.44
CA SER A 145 -10.32 0.25 14.12
C SER A 145 -10.82 -0.47 12.87
N PHE A 146 -12.14 -0.49 12.66
CA PHE A 146 -12.73 -0.98 11.41
C PHE A 146 -12.14 -0.24 10.20
N LEU A 147 -12.01 1.09 10.30
CA LEU A 147 -11.45 1.92 9.24
C LEU A 147 -10.01 1.54 8.91
N HIS A 148 -9.18 1.26 9.92
CA HIS A 148 -7.80 0.81 9.74
C HIS A 148 -7.74 -0.50 8.92
N VAL A 149 -8.50 -1.51 9.35
CA VAL A 149 -8.50 -2.83 8.69
C VAL A 149 -9.07 -2.73 7.27
N TYR A 150 -10.19 -2.02 7.09
CA TYR A 150 -10.80 -1.79 5.78
C TYR A 150 -9.84 -1.07 4.83
N HIS A 151 -9.19 -0.01 5.29
CA HIS A 151 -8.26 0.77 4.49
C HIS A 151 -7.04 -0.07 4.07
N HIS A 152 -6.39 -0.77 4.99
CA HIS A 152 -5.23 -1.60 4.64
C HIS A 152 -5.61 -2.71 3.64
N CYS A 153 -6.73 -3.41 3.86
CA CYS A 153 -7.15 -4.50 2.98
C CYS A 153 -7.53 -4.01 1.57
N THR A 154 -8.25 -2.89 1.48
CA THR A 154 -8.70 -2.34 0.19
C THR A 154 -7.54 -1.72 -0.57
N MET A 155 -6.66 -0.95 0.08
CA MET A 155 -5.53 -0.31 -0.58
C MET A 155 -4.59 -1.32 -1.24
N PHE A 156 -4.22 -2.41 -0.57
CA PHE A 156 -3.33 -3.42 -1.16
C PHE A 156 -3.95 -4.07 -2.40
N THR A 157 -5.26 -4.35 -2.36
CA THR A 157 -5.98 -5.00 -3.47
C THR A 157 -6.21 -4.04 -4.63
N LEU A 158 -6.61 -2.80 -4.36
CA LEU A 158 -6.84 -1.77 -5.37
C LEU A 158 -5.56 -1.38 -6.09
N TRP A 159 -4.43 -1.26 -5.37
CA TRP A 159 -3.15 -0.95 -5.98
C TRP A 159 -2.61 -2.07 -6.86
N TRP A 160 -2.91 -3.34 -6.55
CA TRP A 160 -2.60 -4.45 -7.46
C TRP A 160 -3.32 -4.28 -8.81
N ILE A 161 -4.60 -3.92 -8.79
CA ILE A 161 -5.37 -3.62 -10.01
C ILE A 161 -4.77 -2.39 -10.70
N GLY A 162 -4.50 -1.32 -9.95
CA GLY A 162 -3.90 -0.09 -10.47
C GLY A 162 -2.60 -0.36 -11.24
N ILE A 163 -1.68 -1.14 -10.68
CA ILE A 163 -0.40 -1.46 -11.36
C ILE A 163 -0.60 -2.42 -12.52
N LYS A 164 -1.53 -3.38 -12.42
CA LYS A 164 -1.72 -4.36 -13.48
C LYS A 164 -2.26 -3.74 -14.78
N TRP A 165 -3.05 -2.67 -14.69
CA TRP A 165 -3.69 -2.03 -15.85
C TRP A 165 -3.25 -0.59 -16.12
N VAL A 166 -2.87 0.17 -15.10
CA VAL A 166 -2.67 1.63 -15.16
C VAL A 166 -1.39 1.99 -14.38
N ALA A 167 -0.25 1.38 -14.75
CA ALA A 167 1.04 1.54 -14.07
C ALA A 167 1.72 2.90 -14.38
N GLY A 168 1.04 4.02 -14.14
CA GLY A 168 1.59 5.34 -14.41
C GLY A 168 0.55 6.44 -14.35
N GLY A 169 0.81 7.55 -15.05
CA GLY A 169 -0.13 8.67 -15.15
C GLY A 169 -0.48 9.29 -13.79
N GLN A 170 -1.69 9.83 -13.65
CA GLN A 170 -2.11 10.61 -12.47
C GLN A 170 -2.00 9.85 -11.13
N SER A 171 -1.99 8.51 -11.14
CA SER A 171 -1.76 7.68 -9.96
C SER A 171 -0.40 7.96 -9.29
N PHE A 172 0.59 8.46 -10.04
CA PHE A 172 1.89 8.87 -9.49
C PHE A 172 1.73 9.90 -8.36
N PHE A 173 0.83 10.89 -8.53
CA PHE A 173 0.70 11.99 -7.58
C PHE A 173 0.20 11.49 -6.23
N GLY A 174 -0.79 10.58 -6.25
CA GLY A 174 -1.33 9.95 -5.06
C GLY A 174 -0.28 9.13 -4.31
N ALA A 175 0.47 8.28 -5.02
CA ALA A 175 1.56 7.50 -4.44
C ALA A 175 2.69 8.38 -3.90
N HIS A 176 3.04 9.45 -4.62
CA HIS A 176 4.13 10.35 -4.27
C HIS A 176 3.84 11.11 -2.96
N MET A 177 2.64 11.69 -2.83
CA MET A 177 2.23 12.38 -1.60
C MET A 177 2.06 11.40 -0.43
N ASN A 178 1.50 10.22 -0.68
CA ASN A 178 1.35 9.20 0.36
C ASN A 178 2.72 8.73 0.88
N ALA A 179 3.67 8.44 -0.01
CA ALA A 179 5.02 8.03 0.36
C ALA A 179 5.71 9.10 1.24
N LEU A 180 5.57 10.39 0.91
CA LEU A 180 6.10 11.49 1.73
C LEU A 180 5.53 11.48 3.16
N ILE A 181 4.20 11.34 3.28
CA ILE A 181 3.55 11.31 4.60
C ILE A 181 3.98 10.07 5.37
N HIS A 182 4.11 8.92 4.71
CA HIS A 182 4.57 7.68 5.32
C HIS A 182 6.03 7.79 5.80
N VAL A 183 6.92 8.48 5.08
CA VAL A 183 8.28 8.80 5.59
C VAL A 183 8.20 9.53 6.94
N VAL A 184 7.40 10.60 7.02
CA VAL A 184 7.29 11.39 8.24
C VAL A 184 6.60 10.60 9.38
N MET A 185 5.56 9.83 9.05
CA MET A 185 4.83 9.01 10.02
C MET A 185 5.71 7.90 10.61
N TYR A 186 6.40 7.12 9.77
CA TYR A 186 7.27 6.05 10.25
C TYR A 186 8.50 6.58 10.97
N LEU A 187 9.01 7.75 10.57
CA LEU A 187 10.09 8.42 11.30
C LEU A 187 9.62 8.80 12.72
N TYR A 188 8.41 9.34 12.85
CA TYR A 188 7.81 9.62 14.15
C TYR A 188 7.68 8.34 15.00
N TYR A 189 7.20 7.23 14.43
CA TYR A 189 7.05 5.97 15.15
C TYR A 189 8.39 5.35 15.54
N GLY A 190 9.40 5.42 14.66
CA GLY A 190 10.77 4.99 14.96
C GLY A 190 11.36 5.78 16.13
N LEU A 191 11.28 7.10 16.08
CA LEU A 191 11.76 7.98 17.16
C LEU A 191 11.00 7.76 18.47
N ALA A 192 9.68 7.54 18.41
CA ALA A 192 8.86 7.22 19.58
C ALA A 192 9.24 5.86 20.21
N ALA A 193 9.68 4.89 19.41
CA ALA A 193 10.13 3.58 19.87
C ALA A 193 11.55 3.63 20.49
N CYS A 194 12.39 4.59 20.10
CA CYS A 194 13.73 4.79 20.67
C CYS A 194 13.74 5.23 22.14
N GLY A 195 12.61 5.66 22.71
CA GLY A 195 12.40 5.71 24.17
C GLY A 195 11.81 7.01 24.71
N PRO A 196 11.55 7.06 26.04
CA PRO A 196 10.89 8.20 26.69
C PRO A 196 11.70 9.50 26.63
N HIS A 197 13.02 9.43 26.45
CA HIS A 197 13.87 10.60 26.25
C HIS A 197 13.54 11.34 24.95
N LEU A 198 13.27 10.61 23.86
CA LEU A 198 12.92 11.21 22.57
C LEU A 198 11.43 11.56 22.47
N GLN A 199 10.55 10.81 23.15
CA GLN A 199 9.11 11.10 23.18
C GLN A 199 8.77 12.50 23.68
N LYS A 200 9.58 13.07 24.59
CA LYS A 200 9.38 14.44 25.09
C LYS A 200 9.47 15.50 23.98
N TYR A 201 10.25 15.23 22.93
CA TYR A 201 10.44 16.16 21.81
C TYR A 201 9.41 15.96 20.68
N LEU A 202 8.54 14.95 20.77
CA LEU A 202 7.54 14.60 19.75
C LEU A 202 6.22 15.37 19.91
N TRP A 203 6.30 16.68 20.13
CA TRP A 203 5.12 17.56 20.32
C TRP A 203 4.26 17.68 19.05
N TRP A 204 4.83 17.41 17.87
CA TRP A 204 4.16 17.61 16.59
C TRP A 204 3.20 16.48 16.15
N LYS A 205 2.89 15.51 17.04
CA LYS A 205 1.96 14.41 16.74
C LYS A 205 0.64 14.91 16.12
N ARG A 206 0.11 16.02 16.63
CA ARG A 206 -1.15 16.62 16.15
C ARG A 206 -1.07 17.08 14.68
N TYR A 207 0.08 17.60 14.25
CA TYR A 207 0.28 18.03 12.86
C TYR A 207 0.35 16.84 11.91
N LEU A 208 0.93 15.72 12.34
CA LEU A 208 0.93 14.48 11.55
C LEU A 208 -0.49 13.98 11.29
N THR A 209 -1.35 14.00 12.31
CA THR A 209 -2.75 13.60 12.16
C THR A 209 -3.52 14.55 11.24
N ILE A 210 -3.26 15.86 11.30
CA ILE A 210 -3.86 16.85 10.39
C ILE A 210 -3.41 16.60 8.95
N LEU A 211 -2.11 16.35 8.73
CA LEU A 211 -1.57 16.02 7.41
C LEU A 211 -2.21 14.74 6.85
N GLN A 212 -2.28 13.67 7.64
CA GLN A 212 -2.93 12.42 7.21
C GLN A 212 -4.40 12.64 6.84
N LEU A 213 -5.16 13.37 7.67
CA LEU A 213 -6.58 13.64 7.41
C LEU A 213 -6.82 14.55 6.20
N PHE A 214 -5.88 15.43 5.85
CA PHE A 214 -6.03 16.31 4.69
C PHE A 214 -5.69 15.59 3.38
N TYR A 215 -4.58 14.85 3.37
CA TYR A 215 -4.05 14.26 2.13
C TYR A 215 -4.69 12.92 1.77
N GLN A 216 -5.07 12.09 2.76
CA GLN A 216 -5.62 10.76 2.49
C GLN A 216 -6.98 10.79 1.75
N PRO A 217 -7.92 11.70 2.08
CA PRO A 217 -9.13 11.91 1.29
C PRO A 217 -8.83 12.52 -0.09
N LEU A 218 -7.85 13.42 -0.19
CA LEU A 218 -7.48 14.09 -1.45
C LEU A 218 -6.88 13.10 -2.47
N THR A 219 -6.08 12.15 -2.01
CA THR A 219 -5.54 11.06 -2.86
C THR A 219 -6.62 10.03 -3.21
N ALA A 220 -7.55 9.76 -2.30
CA ALA A 220 -8.68 8.86 -2.58
C ALA A 220 -9.64 9.47 -3.61
N SER A 221 -10.00 10.76 -3.49
CA SER A 221 -10.92 11.43 -4.41
C SER A 221 -10.32 11.67 -5.79
N SER A 222 -9.05 12.05 -5.90
CA SER A 222 -8.38 12.23 -7.19
C SER A 222 -8.21 10.92 -7.98
N THR A 223 -8.02 9.79 -7.28
CA THR A 223 -7.94 8.47 -7.92
C THR A 223 -9.34 7.95 -8.30
N PHE A 224 -10.35 8.13 -7.45
CA PHE A 224 -11.71 7.60 -7.63
C PHE A 224 -12.55 8.37 -8.66
N ILE A 225 -12.31 9.68 -8.84
CA ILE A 225 -13.02 10.50 -9.84
C ILE A 225 -12.57 10.20 -11.28
N GLN A 226 -11.43 9.54 -11.48
CA GLN A 226 -10.92 9.19 -12.81
C GLN A 226 -11.05 7.69 -13.14
N THR A 227 -11.54 6.86 -12.21
CA THR A 227 -11.84 5.43 -12.46
C THR A 227 -13.31 5.14 -12.75
N ILE A 228 -14.13 6.18 -12.93
CA ILE A 228 -15.52 6.15 -13.40
C ILE A 228 -15.58 6.96 -14.70
#